data_AF-X6PFI1-F1
#
_entry.id   AF-X6PFI1-F1
#
_cell.length_a   1.000
_cell.length_b   1.000
_cell.length_c   1.000
_cell.angle_alpha   90.00
_cell.angle_beta   90.00
_cell.angle_gamma   90.00
#
_symmetry.space_group_name_H-M   'P 1'
#
loop_
_entity.id
_entity.type
_entity.pdbx_description
1 polymer ?
#
loop_
_entity_poly.entity_id
_entity_poly.type
_entity_poly.pdbx_seq_one_letter_code
_entity_poly.pdbx_strand_id
1 'polypeptide(L)'
;MNEERLASLLEFHDFVGVVFGADANPQLIQKSILVLKFLASAGKLSDMDLTKVWESSQGKHESHVETIYRLLFGIANTLSKDKSESLLRQIVEHVPLHTFDLRLLDLWTEITQTTCPSVTYVPQLDFKHISSYAYNTLVYAYCMYTYVKFGIKKRIAFWIGYTVANVCSQLSLFIFILF
;
A
#
# COMPACT_ATOMS: atom_id res chain seq x y z
N MET A 1 14.84 30.16 -5.28
CA MET A 1 13.97 30.04 -4.09
C MET A 1 14.44 28.81 -3.33
N ASN A 2 14.70 28.90 -2.02
CA ASN A 2 15.16 27.75 -1.23
C ASN A 2 14.07 26.66 -1.22
N GLU A 3 14.44 25.40 -1.45
CA GLU A 3 13.53 24.24 -1.44
C GLU A 3 12.74 24.15 -0.15
N GLU A 4 13.40 24.40 0.98
CA GLU A 4 12.77 24.41 2.31
C GLU A 4 11.66 25.46 2.40
N ARG A 5 11.87 26.64 1.80
CA ARG A 5 10.87 27.72 1.79
C ARG A 5 9.67 27.38 0.92
N LEU A 6 9.87 26.68 -0.19
CA LEU A 6 8.77 26.21 -1.04
C LEU A 6 7.95 25.13 -0.33
N ALA A 7 8.63 24.17 0.31
CA ALA A 7 7.96 23.10 1.04
C ALA A 7 7.11 23.64 2.20
N SER A 8 7.64 24.58 2.98
CA SER A 8 6.89 25.26 4.05
C SER A 8 5.72 26.11 3.52
N LEU A 9 5.85 26.71 2.33
CA LEU A 9 4.77 27.48 1.73
C LEU A 9 3.61 26.57 1.29
N LEU A 10 3.92 25.41 0.71
CA LEU A 10 2.92 24.43 0.31
C LEU A 10 2.21 23.80 1.52
N GLU A 11 2.97 23.51 2.58
CA GLU A 11 2.43 23.05 3.87
C GLU A 11 1.51 24.10 4.50
N PHE A 12 1.94 25.37 4.53
CA PHE A 12 1.17 26.47 5.10
C PHE A 12 -0.19 26.70 4.42
N HIS A 13 -0.28 26.42 3.11
CA HIS A 13 -1.52 26.60 2.35
C HIS A 13 -2.44 25.37 2.35
N ASP A 14 -2.17 24.35 3.17
CA ASP A 14 -2.90 23.06 3.19
C ASP A 14 -3.11 22.51 1.77
N PHE A 15 -2.02 22.48 0.98
CA PHE A 15 -2.07 22.00 -0.41
C PHE A 15 -2.79 20.65 -0.53
N VAL A 16 -2.54 19.74 0.42
CA VAL A 16 -3.17 18.42 0.44
C VAL A 16 -4.67 18.54 0.72
N GLY A 17 -5.11 19.34 1.68
CA GLY A 17 -6.53 19.57 1.93
C GLY A 17 -7.25 20.20 0.73
N VAL A 18 -6.61 21.11 0.01
CA VAL A 18 -7.19 21.74 -1.19
C VAL A 18 -7.32 20.75 -2.35
N VAL A 19 -6.28 19.94 -2.60
CA VAL A 19 -6.27 19.02 -3.75
C VAL A 19 -7.09 17.76 -3.51
N PHE A 20 -7.12 17.25 -2.28
CA PHE A 20 -7.74 15.97 -1.91
C PHE A 20 -9.01 16.14 -1.06
N GLY A 21 -9.59 17.34 -1.05
CA GLY A 21 -10.85 17.63 -0.36
C GLY A 21 -12.07 16.94 -0.99
N ALA A 22 -13.26 17.21 -0.45
CA ALA A 22 -14.51 16.58 -0.88
C ALA A 22 -14.79 16.75 -2.39
N ASP A 23 -14.42 17.92 -2.94
CA ASP A 23 -14.62 18.34 -4.33
C ASP A 23 -13.37 18.14 -5.21
N ALA A 24 -12.50 17.19 -4.84
CA ALA A 24 -11.25 16.94 -5.55
C ALA A 24 -11.47 16.62 -7.03
N ASN A 25 -10.82 17.40 -7.89
CA ASN A 25 -10.84 17.17 -9.34
C ASN A 25 -9.80 16.09 -9.71
N PRO A 26 -10.19 14.99 -10.39
CA PRO A 26 -9.26 13.93 -10.79
C PRO A 26 -8.05 14.40 -11.61
N GLN A 27 -8.22 15.42 -12.46
CA GLN A 27 -7.14 15.98 -13.27
C GLN A 27 -6.15 16.78 -12.43
N LEU A 28 -6.64 17.45 -11.37
CA LEU A 28 -5.79 18.15 -10.42
C LEU A 28 -4.98 17.15 -9.58
N ILE A 29 -5.62 16.07 -9.13
CA ILE A 29 -4.97 14.95 -8.45
C ILE A 29 -3.84 14.36 -9.32
N GLN A 30 -4.11 14.06 -10.59
CA GLN A 30 -3.06 13.50 -11.48
C GLN A 30 -1.85 14.42 -11.61
N LYS A 31 -2.07 15.73 -11.64
CA LYS A 31 -1.00 16.73 -11.74
C LYS A 31 -0.27 16.97 -10.42
N SER A 32 -0.84 16.57 -9.28
CA SER A 32 -0.25 16.82 -7.95
C SER A 32 0.84 15.82 -7.57
N ILE A 33 1.05 14.75 -8.36
CA ILE A 33 2.06 13.72 -8.07
C ILE A 33 3.46 14.27 -7.87
N LEU A 34 3.90 15.24 -8.69
CA LEU A 34 5.23 15.84 -8.56
C LEU A 34 5.35 16.66 -7.27
N VAL A 35 4.28 17.35 -6.88
CA VAL A 35 4.24 18.14 -5.63
C VAL A 35 4.28 17.21 -4.43
N LEU A 36 3.53 16.10 -4.46
CA LEU A 36 3.58 15.12 -3.39
C LEU A 36 4.92 14.41 -3.28
N LYS A 37 5.56 14.06 -4.40
CA LYS A 37 6.94 13.54 -4.39
C LYS A 37 7.91 14.52 -3.74
N PHE A 38 7.80 15.80 -4.09
CA PHE A 38 8.60 16.85 -3.50
C PHE A 38 8.37 16.94 -1.98
N LEU A 39 7.11 17.01 -1.53
CA LEU A 39 6.78 17.05 -0.10
C LEU A 39 7.22 15.78 0.65
N ALA A 40 7.08 14.60 0.03
CA ALA A 40 7.56 13.32 0.56
C ALA A 40 9.08 13.35 0.76
N SER A 41 9.82 13.76 -0.27
CA SER A 41 11.29 13.82 -0.24
C SER A 41 11.82 14.83 0.77
N ALA A 42 11.07 15.92 1.00
CA ALA A 42 11.38 16.92 2.01
C ALA A 42 10.93 16.52 3.43
N GLY A 43 10.31 15.34 3.61
CA GLY A 43 9.79 14.90 4.90
C GLY A 43 8.63 15.74 5.44
N LYS A 44 7.92 16.46 4.56
CA LYS A 44 6.83 17.40 4.91
C LYS A 44 5.44 16.81 4.81
N LEU A 45 5.30 15.57 4.32
CA LEU A 45 4.02 14.86 4.37
C LEU A 45 3.76 14.31 5.78
N SER A 46 2.73 14.83 6.44
CA SER A 46 2.24 14.29 7.71
C SER A 46 1.44 13.00 7.51
N ASP A 47 1.17 12.26 8.60
CA ASP A 47 0.30 11.08 8.51
C ASP A 47 -1.14 11.47 8.14
N MET A 48 -1.60 12.64 8.62
CA MET A 48 -2.91 13.16 8.28
C MET A 48 -3.01 13.49 6.78
N ASP A 49 -1.94 13.97 6.16
CA ASP A 49 -1.92 14.23 4.72
C ASP A 49 -2.09 12.95 3.92
N LEU A 50 -1.38 11.88 4.32
CA LEU A 50 -1.54 10.56 3.69
C LEU A 50 -2.94 9.99 3.94
N THR A 51 -3.52 10.21 5.12
CA THR A 51 -4.91 9.86 5.41
C THR A 51 -5.88 10.61 4.51
N LYS A 52 -5.73 11.93 4.32
CA LYS A 52 -6.56 12.71 3.39
C LYS A 52 -6.45 12.17 1.95
N VAL A 53 -5.24 11.87 1.48
CA VAL A 53 -5.03 11.28 0.14
C VAL A 53 -5.74 9.93 0.04
N TRP A 54 -5.59 9.06 1.05
CA TRP A 54 -6.24 7.76 1.08
C TRP A 54 -7.78 7.86 1.12
N GLU A 55 -8.32 8.68 2.02
CA GLU A 55 -9.75 8.91 2.20
C GLU A 55 -10.40 9.49 0.95
N SER A 56 -9.67 10.25 0.13
CA SER A 56 -10.18 10.76 -1.14
C SER A 56 -10.57 9.66 -2.13
N SER A 57 -10.04 8.43 -1.98
CA SER A 57 -10.48 7.26 -2.77
C SER A 57 -11.79 6.64 -2.29
N GLN A 58 -12.19 6.86 -1.04
CA GLN A 58 -13.30 6.14 -0.42
C GLN A 58 -14.65 6.59 -0.98
N GLY A 59 -15.49 5.62 -1.38
CA GLY A 59 -16.84 5.89 -1.91
C GLY A 59 -16.86 6.62 -3.27
N LYS A 60 -15.74 6.70 -3.98
CA LYS A 60 -15.65 7.34 -5.32
C LYS A 60 -15.74 6.30 -6.44
N HIS A 61 -15.90 6.79 -7.67
CA HIS A 61 -15.89 5.95 -8.88
C HIS A 61 -14.52 5.28 -9.09
N GLU A 62 -14.52 4.10 -9.71
CA GLU A 62 -13.33 3.28 -9.94
C GLU A 62 -12.16 4.05 -10.56
N SER A 63 -12.43 4.92 -11.56
CA SER A 63 -11.39 5.73 -12.20
C SER A 63 -10.72 6.74 -11.26
N HIS A 64 -11.46 7.22 -10.26
CA HIS A 64 -10.92 8.10 -9.22
C HIS A 64 -10.05 7.31 -8.24
N VAL A 65 -10.55 6.16 -7.79
CA VAL A 65 -9.80 5.21 -6.94
C VAL A 65 -8.48 4.83 -7.60
N GLU A 66 -8.53 4.45 -8.88
CA GLU A 66 -7.34 4.10 -9.66
C GLU A 66 -6.35 5.26 -9.74
N THR A 67 -6.84 6.49 -9.92
CA THR A 67 -5.99 7.69 -9.93
C THR A 67 -5.25 7.86 -8.60
N ILE A 68 -5.95 7.67 -7.47
CA ILE A 68 -5.34 7.75 -6.14
C ILE A 68 -4.34 6.62 -5.93
N TYR A 69 -4.66 5.39 -6.33
CA TYR A 69 -3.73 4.25 -6.19
C TYR A 69 -2.45 4.45 -7.01
N ARG A 70 -2.58 4.92 -8.26
CA ARG A 70 -1.41 5.25 -9.10
C ARG A 70 -0.57 6.38 -8.49
N LEU A 71 -1.21 7.36 -7.87
CA LEU A 71 -0.53 8.45 -7.19
C LEU A 71 0.22 7.96 -5.95
N LEU A 72 -0.42 7.15 -5.11
CA LEU A 72 0.20 6.53 -3.92
C LEU A 72 1.36 5.61 -4.32
N PHE A 73 1.18 4.80 -5.37
CA PHE A 73 2.23 3.97 -5.94
C PHE A 73 3.40 4.83 -6.39
N GLY A 74 3.10 5.92 -7.10
CA GLY A 74 4.10 6.84 -7.62
C GLY A 74 4.95 7.48 -6.52
N ILE A 75 4.39 7.77 -5.35
CA ILE A 75 5.12 8.40 -4.23
C ILE A 75 5.71 7.38 -3.25
N ALA A 76 5.31 6.11 -3.30
CA ALA A 76 5.67 5.09 -2.30
C ALA A 76 7.17 5.01 -2.05
N ASN A 77 7.97 4.98 -3.12
CA ASN A 77 9.44 4.93 -3.04
C ASN A 77 10.12 6.19 -2.48
N THR A 78 9.37 7.28 -2.34
CA THR A 78 9.85 8.58 -1.85
C THR A 78 9.46 8.79 -0.38
N LEU A 79 8.53 7.98 0.15
CA LEU A 79 8.12 8.04 1.55
C LEU A 79 9.23 7.51 2.46
N SER A 80 9.36 8.14 3.65
CA SER A 80 10.18 7.56 4.71
C SER A 80 9.57 6.23 5.18
N LYS A 81 10.40 5.37 5.80
CA LYS A 81 9.96 4.08 6.33
C LYS A 81 8.75 4.20 7.24
N ASP A 82 8.76 5.16 8.15
CA ASP A 82 7.68 5.39 9.11
C ASP A 82 6.36 5.78 8.41
N LYS A 83 6.45 6.59 7.34
CA LYS A 83 5.28 7.00 6.55
C LYS A 83 4.72 5.86 5.71
N SER A 84 5.59 5.03 5.13
CA SER A 84 5.20 3.80 4.42
C SER A 84 4.50 2.81 5.37
N GLU A 85 5.02 2.62 6.58
CA GLU A 85 4.38 1.77 7.61
C GLU A 85 3.02 2.31 8.06
N SER A 86 2.91 3.63 8.24
CA SER A 86 1.65 4.32 8.57
C SER A 86 0.60 4.12 7.48
N LEU A 87 0.96 4.33 6.21
CA LEU A 87 0.07 4.11 5.07
C LEU A 87 -0.37 2.64 4.96
N LEU A 88 0.55 1.69 5.11
CA LEU A 88 0.22 0.26 5.13
C LEU A 88 -0.77 -0.09 6.24
N ARG A 89 -0.56 0.45 7.44
CA ARG A 89 -1.47 0.25 8.56
C ARG A 89 -2.88 0.74 8.23
N GLN A 90 -3.00 1.94 7.65
CA GLN A 90 -4.29 2.49 7.25
C GLN A 90 -5.02 1.61 6.24
N ILE A 91 -4.32 1.15 5.20
CA ILE A 91 -4.89 0.24 4.19
C ILE A 91 -5.40 -1.04 4.86
N VAL A 92 -4.59 -1.66 5.72
CA VAL A 92 -4.93 -2.95 6.33
C VAL A 92 -6.06 -2.84 7.36
N GLU A 93 -6.15 -1.72 8.08
CA GLU A 93 -7.20 -1.50 9.08
C GLU A 93 -8.54 -1.09 8.47
N HIS A 94 -8.54 -0.39 7.33
CA HIS A 94 -9.75 0.21 6.77
C HIS A 94 -10.27 -0.47 5.50
N VAL A 95 -9.48 -1.28 4.81
CA VAL A 95 -9.94 -1.99 3.59
C VAL A 95 -10.44 -3.40 3.95
N PRO A 96 -11.71 -3.71 3.69
CA PRO A 96 -12.20 -5.08 3.83
C PRO A 96 -11.48 -6.05 2.89
N LEU A 97 -11.13 -7.25 3.37
CA LEU A 97 -10.38 -8.24 2.57
C LEU A 97 -11.05 -8.61 1.24
N HIS A 98 -12.38 -8.58 1.16
CA HIS A 98 -13.13 -8.92 -0.04
C HIS A 98 -13.09 -7.82 -1.13
N THR A 99 -12.59 -6.63 -0.81
CA THR A 99 -12.45 -5.51 -1.76
C THR A 99 -11.03 -5.37 -2.29
N PHE A 100 -10.13 -6.30 -1.96
CA PHE A 100 -8.76 -6.30 -2.49
C PHE A 100 -8.77 -6.69 -3.96
N ASP A 101 -8.41 -5.74 -4.81
CA ASP A 101 -8.17 -5.94 -6.24
C ASP A 101 -6.66 -6.01 -6.54
N LEU A 102 -6.31 -6.38 -7.78
CA LEU A 102 -4.91 -6.47 -8.20
C LEU A 102 -4.15 -5.14 -8.02
N ARG A 103 -4.82 -4.00 -8.20
CA ARG A 103 -4.20 -2.67 -8.12
C ARG A 103 -3.79 -2.33 -6.69
N LEU A 104 -4.66 -2.63 -5.71
CA LEU A 104 -4.35 -2.47 -4.30
C LEU A 104 -3.22 -3.42 -3.87
N LEU A 105 -3.18 -4.63 -4.44
CA LEU A 105 -2.09 -5.58 -4.20
C LEU A 105 -0.75 -5.10 -4.78
N ASP A 106 -0.76 -4.48 -5.96
CA ASP A 106 0.43 -3.86 -6.54
C ASP A 106 0.93 -2.70 -5.66
N LEU A 107 0.01 -1.82 -5.22
CA LEU A 107 0.32 -0.74 -4.29
C LEU A 107 0.91 -1.27 -2.98
N TRP A 108 0.29 -2.27 -2.38
CA TRP A 108 0.79 -2.91 -1.16
C TRP A 108 2.19 -3.48 -1.38
N THR A 109 2.38 -4.20 -2.48
CA THR A 109 3.69 -4.79 -2.82
C THR A 109 4.77 -3.71 -2.90
N GLU A 110 4.51 -2.60 -3.59
CA GLU A 110 5.44 -1.49 -3.73
C GLU A 110 5.81 -0.84 -2.39
N ILE A 111 4.80 -0.53 -1.55
CA ILE A 111 5.04 0.07 -0.23
C ILE A 111 5.81 -0.91 0.67
N THR A 112 5.52 -2.21 0.56
CA THR A 112 6.22 -3.27 1.30
C THR A 112 7.68 -3.37 0.89
N GLN A 113 7.97 -3.37 -0.41
CA GLN A 113 9.35 -3.41 -0.90
C GLN A 113 10.14 -2.20 -0.42
N THR A 114 9.52 -1.01 -0.40
CA THR A 114 10.13 0.21 0.14
C THR A 114 10.41 0.10 1.64
N THR A 115 9.49 -0.47 2.41
CA THR A 115 9.61 -0.59 3.87
C THR A 115 10.57 -1.72 4.30
N CYS A 116 10.63 -2.78 3.50
CA CYS A 116 11.31 -4.03 3.79
C CYS A 116 12.10 -4.51 2.55
N PRO A 117 13.18 -3.82 2.15
CA PRO A 117 13.96 -4.18 0.95
C PRO A 117 14.64 -5.55 1.04
N SER A 118 14.78 -6.10 2.26
CA SER A 118 15.28 -7.46 2.49
C SER A 118 14.29 -8.55 2.04
N VAL A 119 13.04 -8.20 1.76
CA VAL A 119 12.02 -9.12 1.25
C VAL A 119 12.14 -9.10 -0.26
N THR A 120 12.96 -10.00 -0.81
CA THR A 120 13.07 -10.16 -2.26
C THR A 120 11.75 -10.70 -2.78
N TYR A 121 10.99 -9.85 -3.47
CA TYR A 121 9.86 -10.30 -4.28
C TYR A 121 10.40 -11.27 -5.33
N VAL A 122 9.90 -12.51 -5.34
CA VAL A 122 10.22 -13.50 -6.37
C VAL A 122 9.26 -13.24 -7.51
N PRO A 123 9.68 -12.59 -8.61
CA PRO A 123 8.79 -12.36 -9.72
C PRO A 123 8.61 -13.69 -10.44
N GLN A 124 7.38 -13.97 -10.86
CA GLN A 124 7.02 -15.02 -11.81
C GLN A 124 7.02 -16.46 -11.26
N LEU A 125 5.92 -16.81 -10.59
CA LEU A 125 5.34 -18.14 -10.79
C LEU A 125 4.34 -18.01 -11.94
N ASP A 126 4.57 -18.79 -13.00
CA ASP A 126 3.73 -18.86 -14.21
C ASP A 126 2.24 -18.97 -13.86
N PHE A 127 1.45 -18.01 -14.37
CA PHE A 127 0.16 -17.55 -13.87
C PHE A 127 -1.04 -18.44 -14.27
N LYS A 128 -0.82 -19.68 -14.68
CA LYS A 128 -1.91 -20.56 -15.14
C LYS A 128 -2.85 -21.05 -14.03
N HIS A 129 -2.52 -20.82 -12.76
CA HIS A 129 -3.42 -21.11 -11.63
C HIS A 129 -3.64 -19.88 -10.75
N ILE A 130 -4.69 -19.13 -11.08
CA ILE A 130 -5.17 -17.93 -10.35
C ILE A 130 -5.42 -18.21 -8.85
N SER A 131 -5.67 -19.47 -8.46
CA SER A 131 -5.81 -19.88 -7.05
C SER A 131 -4.54 -19.66 -6.21
N SER A 132 -3.36 -19.64 -6.82
CA SER A 132 -2.06 -19.49 -6.13
C SER A 132 -1.68 -18.02 -5.88
N TYR A 133 -2.15 -17.08 -6.72
CA TYR A 133 -1.82 -15.66 -6.57
C TYR A 133 -2.57 -15.02 -5.41
N ALA A 134 -3.87 -15.26 -5.30
CA ALA A 134 -4.65 -14.84 -4.14
C ALA A 134 -4.08 -15.43 -2.85
N TYR A 135 -3.60 -16.68 -2.90
CA TYR A 135 -3.03 -17.38 -1.77
C TYR A 135 -1.70 -16.79 -1.29
N ASN A 136 -0.71 -16.64 -2.18
CA ASN A 136 0.58 -16.06 -1.81
C ASN A 136 0.42 -14.62 -1.33
N THR A 137 -0.45 -13.85 -1.98
CA THR A 137 -0.69 -12.48 -1.58
C THR A 137 -1.44 -12.40 -0.25
N LEU A 138 -2.39 -13.29 0.03
CA LEU A 138 -3.04 -13.40 1.35
C LEU A 138 -2.06 -13.86 2.45
N VAL A 139 -1.15 -14.79 2.14
CA VAL A 139 -0.11 -15.24 3.09
C VAL A 139 0.86 -14.10 3.38
N TYR A 140 1.31 -13.36 2.36
CA TYR A 140 2.17 -12.19 2.54
C TYR A 140 1.44 -11.06 3.27
N ALA A 141 0.19 -10.79 2.91
CA ALA A 141 -0.70 -9.85 3.59
C ALA A 141 -0.88 -10.21 5.07
N TYR A 142 -1.10 -11.50 5.36
CA TYR A 142 -1.26 -12.02 6.72
C TYR A 142 0.05 -11.95 7.52
N CYS A 143 1.18 -12.24 6.88
CA CYS A 143 2.50 -12.11 7.51
C CYS A 143 2.86 -10.67 7.83
N MET A 144 2.53 -9.74 6.93
CA MET A 144 2.73 -8.31 7.15
C MET A 144 1.72 -7.76 8.16
N TYR A 145 0.45 -8.17 8.12
CA TYR A 145 -0.54 -7.83 9.14
C TYR A 145 -0.08 -8.29 10.52
N THR A 146 0.39 -9.53 10.65
CA THR A 146 0.90 -10.03 11.94
C THR A 146 2.19 -9.33 12.37
N TYR A 147 3.07 -8.98 11.43
CA TYR A 147 4.28 -8.20 11.71
C TYR A 147 3.95 -6.79 12.22
N VAL A 148 3.08 -6.06 11.50
CA VAL A 148 2.69 -4.67 11.81
C VAL A 148 1.85 -4.60 13.07
N LYS A 149 0.86 -5.49 13.24
CA LYS A 149 -0.08 -5.45 14.38
C LYS A 149 0.55 -5.91 15.69
N PHE A 150 1.44 -6.90 15.64
CA PHE A 150 1.96 -7.53 16.86
C PHE A 150 3.44 -7.23 17.14
N GLY A 151 4.11 -6.44 16.30
CA GLY A 151 5.54 -6.12 16.45
C GLY A 151 6.44 -7.37 16.45
N ILE A 152 5.94 -8.46 15.86
CA ILE A 152 6.58 -9.78 15.92
C ILE A 152 7.89 -9.70 15.13
N LYS A 153 9.03 -10.03 15.76
CA LYS A 153 10.34 -10.04 15.10
C LYS A 153 10.27 -10.82 13.77
N LYS A 154 10.88 -10.28 12.70
CA LYS A 154 10.83 -10.79 11.30
C LYS A 154 10.90 -12.33 11.17
N ARG A 155 11.70 -13.00 12.00
CA ARG A 155 11.84 -14.47 12.01
C ARG A 155 10.55 -15.22 12.35
N ILE A 156 9.74 -14.72 13.28
CA ILE A 156 8.54 -15.43 13.75
C ILE A 156 7.38 -15.22 12.76
N ALA A 157 7.23 -14.01 12.20
CA ALA A 157 6.23 -13.75 11.16
C ALA A 157 6.47 -14.60 9.90
N PHE A 158 7.75 -14.76 9.51
CA PHE A 158 8.13 -15.65 8.41
C PHE A 158 7.79 -17.11 8.70
N TRP A 159 8.04 -17.60 9.93
CA TRP A 159 7.68 -18.96 10.33
C TRP A 159 6.17 -19.19 10.35
N ILE A 160 5.39 -18.23 10.85
CA ILE A 160 3.92 -18.31 10.85
C ILE A 160 3.40 -18.34 9.41
N GLY A 161 3.93 -17.47 8.54
CA GLY A 161 3.65 -17.48 7.11
C GLY A 161 3.95 -18.80 6.43
N TYR A 162 5.15 -19.31 6.65
CA TYR A 162 5.59 -20.60 6.12
C TYR A 162 4.74 -21.77 6.62
N THR A 163 4.32 -21.74 7.88
CA THR A 163 3.49 -22.79 8.48
C THR A 163 2.07 -22.73 7.94
N VAL A 164 1.47 -21.54 7.85
CA VAL A 164 0.16 -21.34 7.22
C VAL A 164 0.20 -21.70 5.73
N ALA A 165 1.29 -21.35 5.05
CA ALA A 165 1.54 -21.68 3.64
C ALA A 165 1.61 -23.21 3.40
N ASN A 166 2.20 -23.96 4.34
CA ASN A 166 2.28 -25.42 4.25
C ASN A 166 0.97 -26.11 4.64
N VAL A 167 0.28 -25.62 5.69
CA VAL A 167 -0.98 -26.22 6.14
C VAL A 167 -2.07 -26.03 5.08
N CYS A 168 -2.16 -24.86 4.46
CA CYS A 168 -3.16 -24.62 3.42
C CYS A 168 -2.77 -25.22 2.05
N SER A 169 -1.48 -25.41 1.73
CA SER A 169 -1.09 -26.17 0.52
C SER A 169 -1.50 -27.64 0.63
N GLN A 170 -1.35 -28.24 1.82
CA GLN A 170 -1.83 -29.61 2.07
C GLN A 170 -3.35 -29.73 2.02
N LEU A 171 -4.09 -28.73 2.49
CA LEU A 171 -5.56 -28.69 2.36
C LEU A 171 -6.01 -28.55 0.90
N SER A 172 -5.31 -27.74 0.08
CA SER A 172 -5.59 -27.63 -1.35
C SER A 172 -5.29 -28.93 -2.11
N LEU A 173 -4.25 -29.67 -1.70
CA LEU A 173 -3.95 -31.00 -2.24
C LEU A 173 -5.03 -32.02 -1.86
N PHE A 174 -5.55 -31.95 -0.62
CA PHE A 174 -6.63 -32.82 -0.15
C PHE A 174 -7.94 -32.60 -0.91
N ILE A 175 -8.28 -31.36 -1.23
CA ILE A 175 -9.47 -31.03 -2.03
C ILE A 175 -9.32 -31.51 -3.48
N PHE A 176 -8.09 -31.50 -4.03
CA PHE A 176 -7.81 -32.00 -5.38
C PHE A 176 -7.77 -33.53 -5.49
N ILE A 177 -7.65 -34.25 -4.37
CA ILE A 177 -7.70 -35.71 -4.31
C ILE A 177 -9.14 -36.21 -4.09
N LEU A 178 -10.04 -35.34 -3.64
CA LEU A 178 -11.44 -35.66 -3.31
C LEU A 178 -12.44 -35.32 -4.44
N PHE A 179 -11.98 -34.80 -5.58
CA PHE A 179 -12.76 -34.55 -6.80
C PHE A 179 -12.09 -35.21 -8.00
#